data_AF-A0A537FSJ9-F1
#
_entry.id   AF-A0A537FSJ9-F1
#
_cell.length_a   1.000
_cell.length_b   1.000
_cell.length_c   1.000
_cell.angle_alpha   90.00
_cell.angle_beta   90.00
_cell.angle_gamma   90.00
#
_symmetry.space_group_name_H-M   'P 1'
#
loop_
_entity.id
_entity.type
_entity.pdbx_description
1 polymer ?
#
loop_
_entity_poly.entity_id
_entity_poly.type
_entity_poly.pdbx_seq_one_letter_code
_entity_poly.pdbx_strand_id
1 'polypeptide(L)'
;MAFPPVTAKKIAKQINRKERRLALRSAIAATGSDEIVRQRGHKFDQERRLPLVVNDEVEKLSKSSQAKHFLSAVGVWDDVLRVRRSKRIKSGRRVHAVGPLIVVGDDKTARKALRNFEGVSVIRADELSVEMLAPGTHPGRLTIWTESAVKKIAEKGE
;
A
#
# COMPACT_ATOMS: atom_id res chain seq x y z
N MET A 1 -4.24 4.65 42.07
CA MET A 1 -4.05 3.60 41.02
C MET A 1 -3.02 2.61 41.53
N ALA A 2 -3.37 1.34 41.68
CA ALA A 2 -2.49 0.32 42.29
C ALA A 2 -1.39 -0.22 41.34
N PHE A 3 -1.51 0.00 40.03
CA PHE A 3 -0.52 -0.43 39.03
C PHE A 3 -0.31 0.68 37.98
N PRO A 4 0.54 1.67 38.25
CA PRO A 4 0.87 2.70 37.27
C PRO A 4 1.65 2.10 36.09
N PRO A 5 1.55 2.69 34.88
CA PRO A 5 2.35 2.26 33.74
C PRO A 5 3.83 2.50 34.03
N VAL A 6 4.63 1.44 33.92
CA VAL A 6 6.09 1.47 34.14
C VAL A 6 6.84 1.48 32.81
N THR A 7 7.94 2.23 32.76
CA THR A 7 8.84 2.29 31.60
C THR A 7 9.54 0.96 31.32
N ALA A 8 9.70 0.11 32.35
CA ALA A 8 10.32 -1.21 32.23
C ALA A 8 9.49 -2.24 31.43
N LYS A 9 8.25 -1.90 31.05
CA LYS A 9 7.40 -2.81 30.26
C LYS A 9 8.02 -3.03 28.87
N LYS A 10 8.24 -4.30 28.49
CA LYS A 10 8.65 -4.66 27.12
C LYS A 10 7.47 -4.48 26.15
N ILE A 11 7.55 -3.47 25.28
CA ILE A 11 6.48 -3.12 24.33
C ILE A 11 6.71 -3.76 22.95
N ALA A 12 7.97 -3.93 22.54
CA ALA A 12 8.31 -4.54 21.27
C ALA A 12 8.27 -6.07 21.35
N LYS A 13 7.65 -6.71 20.36
CA LYS A 13 7.65 -8.17 20.19
C LYS A 13 8.61 -8.54 19.07
N GLN A 14 9.48 -9.51 19.33
CA GLN A 14 10.37 -10.07 18.32
C GLN A 14 9.65 -11.15 17.51
N ILE A 15 9.98 -11.26 16.22
CA ILE A 15 9.42 -12.24 15.27
C ILE A 15 10.59 -12.88 14.53
N ASN A 16 10.47 -14.18 14.27
CA ASN A 16 11.47 -14.92 13.51
C ASN A 16 11.62 -14.35 12.09
N ARG A 17 12.86 -14.28 11.60
CA ARG A 17 13.15 -13.78 10.24
C ARG A 17 12.44 -14.61 9.16
N LYS A 18 12.37 -15.93 9.36
CA LYS A 18 11.70 -16.86 8.44
C LYS A 18 10.19 -16.59 8.36
N GLU A 19 9.52 -16.47 9.51
CA GLU A 19 8.09 -16.14 9.59
C GLU A 19 7.79 -14.77 8.98
N ARG A 20 8.63 -13.76 9.25
CA ARG A 20 8.47 -12.42 8.65
C ARG A 20 8.56 -12.46 7.12
N ARG A 21 9.47 -13.26 6.56
CA ARG A 21 9.59 -13.45 5.09
C ARG A 21 8.40 -14.19 4.51
N LEU A 22 7.94 -15.24 5.19
CA LEU A 22 6.76 -16.00 4.78
C LEU A 22 5.51 -15.11 4.76
N ALA A 23 5.31 -14.32 5.82
CA ALA A 23 4.20 -13.37 5.90
C ALA A 23 4.24 -12.32 4.78
N LEU A 24 5.43 -11.86 4.38
CA LEU A 24 5.58 -10.94 3.24
C LEU A 24 5.14 -11.62 1.94
N ARG A 25 5.60 -12.84 1.67
CA ARG A 25 5.23 -13.61 0.47
C ARG A 25 3.72 -13.87 0.42
N SER A 26 3.11 -14.26 1.54
CA SER A 26 1.67 -14.45 1.64
C SER A 26 0.90 -13.14 1.40
N ALA A 27 1.39 -12.02 1.93
CA ALA A 27 0.76 -10.72 1.72
C ALA A 27 0.85 -10.27 0.26
N ILE A 28 1.99 -10.50 -0.42
CA ILE A 28 2.16 -10.22 -1.85
C ILE A 28 1.19 -11.07 -2.67
N ALA A 29 1.14 -12.38 -2.43
CA ALA A 29 0.24 -13.28 -3.13
C ALA A 29 -1.24 -12.84 -3.02
N ALA A 30 -1.66 -12.37 -1.85
CA ALA A 30 -3.02 -11.89 -1.64
C ALA A 30 -3.37 -10.63 -2.45
N THR A 31 -2.39 -9.82 -2.87
CA THR A 31 -2.65 -8.65 -3.73
C THR A 31 -2.96 -9.03 -5.18
N GLY A 32 -2.62 -10.24 -5.61
CA GLY A 32 -2.94 -10.76 -6.94
C GLY A 32 -4.35 -11.33 -7.06
N SER A 33 -5.10 -11.47 -5.96
CA SER A 33 -6.46 -12.02 -5.99
C SER A 33 -7.52 -10.90 -5.98
N ASP A 34 -8.27 -10.81 -7.07
CA ASP A 34 -9.41 -9.88 -7.20
C ASP A 34 -10.43 -10.05 -6.08
N GLU A 35 -10.71 -11.30 -5.69
CA GLU A 35 -11.67 -11.63 -4.65
C GLU A 35 -11.25 -11.06 -3.30
N ILE A 36 -10.01 -11.32 -2.86
CA ILE A 36 -9.50 -10.88 -1.56
C ILE A 36 -9.47 -9.35 -1.49
N VAL A 37 -9.01 -8.68 -2.56
CA VAL A 37 -8.90 -7.22 -2.60
C VAL A 37 -10.28 -6.54 -2.58
N ARG A 38 -11.27 -7.11 -3.27
CA ARG A 38 -12.65 -6.60 -3.26
C ARG A 38 -13.36 -6.88 -1.93
N GLN A 39 -13.19 -8.07 -1.34
CA GLN A 39 -13.75 -8.40 -0.03
C GLN A 39 -13.24 -7.46 1.07
N ARG A 40 -12.00 -6.98 0.95
CA ARG A 40 -11.43 -5.94 1.82
C ARG A 40 -12.08 -4.56 1.67
N GLY A 41 -12.84 -4.37 0.60
CA GLY A 41 -13.64 -3.16 0.33
C GLY A 41 -12.97 -2.15 -0.59
N HIS A 42 -11.86 -2.49 -1.25
CA HIS A 42 -11.24 -1.62 -2.26
C HIS A 42 -12.14 -1.51 -3.49
N LYS A 43 -12.17 -0.31 -4.09
CA LYS A 43 -12.96 -0.01 -5.30
C LYS A 43 -12.05 0.26 -6.47
N PHE A 44 -12.11 -0.58 -7.49
CA PHE A 44 -11.39 -0.42 -8.74
C PHE A 44 -12.27 -0.90 -9.89
N ASP A 45 -11.93 -0.49 -11.11
CA ASP A 45 -12.71 -0.80 -12.31
C ASP A 45 -12.90 -2.32 -12.48
N GLN A 46 -14.11 -2.71 -12.89
CA GLN A 46 -14.46 -4.13 -12.98
C GLN A 46 -13.70 -4.87 -14.08
N GLU A 47 -13.27 -4.16 -15.11
CA GLU A 47 -12.55 -4.69 -16.27
C GLU A 47 -11.08 -4.99 -15.96
N ARG A 48 -10.52 -4.38 -14.92
CA ARG A 48 -9.12 -4.55 -14.54
C ARG A 48 -8.95 -5.81 -13.70
N ARG A 49 -8.00 -6.65 -14.10
CA ARG A 49 -7.56 -7.83 -13.34
C ARG A 49 -6.29 -7.54 -12.57
N LEU A 50 -6.17 -8.07 -11.36
CA LEU A 50 -4.94 -8.02 -10.58
C LEU A 50 -3.99 -9.18 -10.94
N PRO A 51 -2.66 -9.01 -10.77
CA PRO A 51 -1.97 -7.82 -10.28
C PRO A 51 -1.90 -6.68 -11.32
N LEU A 52 -2.05 -5.43 -10.86
CA LEU A 52 -1.89 -4.25 -11.70
C LEU A 52 -0.41 -3.93 -11.85
N VAL A 53 0.12 -4.11 -13.06
CA VAL A 53 1.50 -3.76 -13.42
C VAL A 53 1.50 -2.58 -14.39
N VAL A 54 2.34 -1.58 -14.13
CA VAL A 54 2.46 -0.34 -14.91
C VAL A 54 3.91 -0.07 -15.28
N ASN A 55 4.11 0.70 -16.35
CA ASN A 55 5.44 1.08 -16.80
C ASN A 55 6.17 1.97 -15.77
N ASP A 56 7.50 1.96 -15.83
CA ASP A 56 8.37 2.75 -14.94
C ASP A 56 8.26 4.28 -15.14
N GLU A 57 7.51 4.73 -16.14
CA GLU A 57 7.23 6.16 -16.38
C GLU A 57 6.53 6.82 -15.19
N VAL A 58 5.78 6.05 -14.39
CA VAL A 58 5.11 6.50 -13.17
C VAL A 58 6.09 7.07 -12.16
N GLU A 59 7.34 6.59 -12.14
CA GLU A 59 8.40 7.06 -11.23
C GLU A 59 8.80 8.52 -11.50
N LYS A 60 8.61 9.00 -12.74
CA LYS A 60 8.96 10.34 -13.22
C LYS A 60 7.87 11.38 -12.98
N LEU A 61 6.69 10.98 -12.52
CA LEU A 61 5.58 11.90 -12.25
C LEU A 61 5.99 12.98 -11.25
N SER A 62 5.92 14.25 -11.67
CA SER A 62 6.31 15.39 -10.84
C SER A 62 5.11 16.20 -10.36
N LYS A 63 4.07 16.32 -11.19
CA LYS A 63 2.87 17.11 -10.89
C LYS A 63 1.73 16.23 -10.38
N SER A 64 1.01 16.73 -9.39
CA SER A 64 -0.19 16.08 -8.85
C SER A 64 -1.30 15.95 -9.90
N SER A 65 -1.41 16.91 -10.84
CA SER A 65 -2.37 16.81 -11.94
C SER A 65 -2.10 15.56 -12.81
N GLN A 66 -0.85 15.31 -13.18
CA GLN A 66 -0.46 14.12 -13.93
C GLN A 66 -0.75 12.84 -13.15
N ALA A 67 -0.44 12.84 -11.85
CA ALA A 67 -0.76 11.71 -10.97
C ALA A 67 -2.28 11.43 -10.87
N LYS A 68 -3.13 12.48 -10.88
CA LYS A 68 -4.58 12.30 -10.95
C LYS A 68 -5.00 11.64 -12.26
N HIS A 69 -4.49 12.12 -13.40
CA HIS A 69 -4.78 11.53 -14.71
C HIS A 69 -4.34 10.07 -14.77
N PHE A 70 -3.16 9.75 -14.23
CA PHE A 70 -2.66 8.38 -14.12
C PHE A 70 -3.61 7.49 -13.30
N LEU A 71 -3.98 7.91 -12.08
CA LEU A 71 -4.87 7.12 -11.22
C LEU A 71 -6.27 6.91 -11.82
N SER A 72 -6.77 7.89 -12.57
CA SER A 72 -8.02 7.75 -13.34
C SER A 72 -7.86 6.79 -14.52
N ALA A 73 -6.77 6.88 -15.29
CA ALA A 73 -6.53 6.00 -16.43
C ALA A 73 -6.31 4.52 -16.02
N VAL A 74 -5.71 4.29 -14.87
CA VAL A 74 -5.52 2.94 -14.31
C VAL A 74 -6.84 2.38 -13.75
N GLY A 75 -7.83 3.21 -13.44
CA GLY A 75 -9.12 2.75 -12.92
C GLY A 75 -9.17 2.58 -11.39
N VAL A 76 -8.32 3.33 -10.67
CA VAL A 76 -8.18 3.24 -9.20
C VAL A 76 -8.67 4.52 -8.50
N TRP A 77 -9.12 5.51 -9.28
CA TRP A 77 -9.57 6.80 -8.77
C TRP A 77 -10.74 6.67 -7.78
N ASP A 78 -11.64 5.72 -7.98
CA ASP A 78 -12.77 5.47 -7.08
C ASP A 78 -12.33 5.02 -5.69
N ASP A 79 -11.19 4.32 -5.56
CA ASP A 79 -10.64 3.96 -4.26
C ASP A 79 -10.16 5.20 -3.50
N VAL A 80 -9.55 6.15 -4.20
CA VAL A 80 -9.08 7.41 -3.62
C VAL A 80 -10.27 8.25 -3.17
N LEU A 81 -11.34 8.31 -3.95
CA LEU A 81 -12.58 8.98 -3.57
C LEU A 81 -13.23 8.33 -2.34
N ARG A 82 -13.26 6.99 -2.27
CA ARG A 82 -13.71 6.24 -1.09
C ARG A 82 -12.94 6.66 0.16
N VAL A 83 -11.61 6.71 0.07
CA VAL A 83 -10.77 7.12 1.20
C VAL A 83 -11.06 8.55 1.60
N ARG A 84 -11.16 9.48 0.64
CA ARG A 84 -11.45 10.88 0.93
C ARG A 84 -12.78 11.07 1.68
N ARG A 85 -13.82 10.30 1.33
CA ARG A 85 -15.12 10.30 2.02
C ARG A 85 -15.07 9.70 3.42
N SER A 86 -14.15 8.76 3.67
CA SER A 86 -14.02 8.08 4.98
C SER A 86 -13.33 8.91 6.07
N LYS A 87 -12.87 10.12 5.74
CA LYS A 87 -12.09 10.98 6.61
C LYS A 87 -12.91 11.42 7.82
N ARG A 88 -12.40 11.14 9.03
CA ARG A 88 -13.01 11.56 10.29
C ARG A 88 -11.95 11.86 11.34
N ILE A 89 -12.33 12.58 12.40
CA ILE A 89 -11.47 12.82 13.55
C ILE A 89 -11.80 11.76 14.61
N LYS A 90 -10.79 11.04 15.09
CA LYS A 90 -10.90 10.07 16.19
C LYS A 90 -9.79 10.33 17.19
N SER A 91 -10.16 10.62 18.44
CA SER A 91 -9.21 10.89 19.54
C SER A 91 -8.15 11.96 19.19
N GLY A 92 -8.60 13.07 18.59
CA GLY A 92 -7.73 14.18 18.18
C GLY A 92 -6.87 13.93 16.93
N ARG A 93 -6.91 12.74 16.33
CA ARG A 93 -6.17 12.40 15.10
C ARG A 93 -7.12 12.27 13.91
N ARG A 94 -6.67 12.75 12.74
CA ARG A 94 -7.37 12.54 11.47
C ARG A 94 -7.13 11.11 11.01
N VAL A 95 -8.19 10.34 10.85
CA VAL A 95 -8.16 8.94 10.41
C VAL A 95 -8.94 8.82 9.10
N HIS A 96 -8.47 7.95 8.22
CA HIS A 96 -9.09 7.63 6.94
C HIS A 96 -8.91 6.14 6.65
N ALA A 97 -9.71 5.60 5.73
CA ALA A 97 -9.57 4.23 5.24
C ALA A 97 -8.24 4.03 4.50
N VAL A 98 -7.78 2.79 4.41
CA VAL A 98 -6.57 2.47 3.66
C VAL A 98 -6.87 2.49 2.17
N GLY A 99 -6.13 3.30 1.43
CA GLY A 99 -6.21 3.38 -0.03
C GLY A 99 -5.16 2.55 -0.76
N PRO A 100 -4.96 2.82 -2.06
CA PRO A 100 -4.07 2.04 -2.89
C PRO A 100 -2.60 2.25 -2.50
N LEU A 101 -1.81 1.21 -2.71
CA LEU A 101 -0.36 1.22 -2.54
C LEU A 101 0.30 1.18 -3.92
N ILE A 102 1.24 2.08 -4.17
CA ILE A 102 2.06 2.07 -5.38
C ILE A 102 3.46 1.64 -4.97
N VAL A 103 3.93 0.53 -5.54
CA VAL A 103 5.28 0.03 -5.31
C VAL A 103 6.14 0.37 -6.52
N VAL A 104 7.21 1.11 -6.27
CA VAL A 104 8.16 1.59 -7.28
C VAL A 104 9.53 0.93 -7.10
N GLY A 105 10.31 0.83 -8.17
CA GLY A 105 11.70 0.38 -8.09
C GLY A 105 12.58 1.46 -7.48
N ASP A 106 12.42 2.71 -7.93
CA ASP A 106 13.15 3.87 -7.44
C ASP A 106 12.20 5.06 -7.18
N ASP A 107 12.47 5.84 -6.13
CA ASP A 107 11.59 6.92 -5.66
C ASP A 107 12.09 8.32 -6.07
N LYS A 108 12.17 8.58 -7.38
CA LYS A 108 12.63 9.87 -7.93
C LYS A 108 11.71 11.05 -7.56
N THR A 109 10.56 11.15 -8.22
CA THR A 109 9.62 12.27 -8.07
C THR A 109 8.20 11.82 -7.76
N ALA A 110 7.85 10.57 -8.09
CA ALA A 110 6.54 9.99 -7.86
C ALA A 110 6.03 10.17 -6.42
N ARG A 111 6.90 9.96 -5.42
CA ARG A 111 6.53 10.13 -4.01
C ARG A 111 6.05 11.55 -3.69
N LYS A 112 6.64 12.58 -4.31
CA LYS A 112 6.21 13.99 -4.14
C LYS A 112 4.86 14.24 -4.82
N ALA A 113 4.67 13.73 -6.04
CA ALA A 113 3.44 13.92 -6.80
C ALA A 113 2.22 13.23 -6.15
N LEU A 114 2.42 12.03 -5.60
CA LEU A 114 1.35 11.18 -5.10
C LEU A 114 1.01 11.38 -3.62
N ARG A 115 1.93 11.96 -2.82
CA ARG A 115 1.71 12.18 -1.37
C ARG A 115 0.51 13.09 -1.06
N ASN A 116 0.10 13.93 -2.00
CA ASN A 116 -1.02 14.85 -1.80
C ASN A 116 -2.40 14.15 -1.83
N PHE A 117 -2.49 12.94 -2.40
CA PHE A 117 -3.74 12.19 -2.46
C PHE A 117 -3.96 11.40 -1.18
N GLU A 118 -5.15 11.53 -0.59
CA GLU A 118 -5.47 10.80 0.62
C GLU A 118 -5.57 9.28 0.38
N GLY A 119 -4.94 8.49 1.25
CA GLY A 119 -4.95 7.03 1.17
C GLY A 119 -3.95 6.42 0.20
N VAL A 120 -3.38 7.21 -0.71
CA VAL A 120 -2.35 6.75 -1.64
C VAL A 120 -1.01 6.70 -0.90
N SER A 121 -0.36 5.54 -0.94
CA SER A 121 0.99 5.37 -0.39
C SER A 121 1.96 4.99 -1.51
N VAL A 122 3.17 5.53 -1.48
CA VAL A 122 4.25 5.16 -2.40
C VAL A 122 5.37 4.55 -1.59
N ILE A 123 5.84 3.37 -1.97
CA ILE A 123 6.91 2.63 -1.29
C ILE A 123 7.87 2.07 -2.33
N ARG A 124 9.16 2.03 -1.99
CA ARG A 124 10.15 1.30 -2.79
C ARG A 124 10.04 -0.19 -2.57
N ALA A 125 10.23 -0.99 -3.62
CA ALA A 125 10.32 -2.45 -3.50
C ALA A 125 11.32 -2.90 -2.42
N ASP A 126 12.36 -2.08 -2.16
CA ASP A 126 13.37 -2.36 -1.16
C ASP A 126 12.92 -2.22 0.30
N GLU A 127 11.92 -1.39 0.56
CA GLU A 127 11.39 -1.06 1.89
C GLU A 127 10.05 -1.75 2.16
N LEU A 128 9.66 -2.69 1.30
CA LEU A 128 8.36 -3.35 1.38
C LEU A 128 8.23 -4.14 2.69
N SER A 129 7.12 -3.91 3.39
CA SER A 129 6.82 -4.55 4.68
C SER A 129 5.41 -5.13 4.69
N VAL A 130 5.21 -6.14 5.54
CA VAL A 130 3.93 -6.85 5.69
C VAL A 130 2.81 -5.89 6.12
N GLU A 131 3.12 -4.95 7.00
CA GLU A 131 2.15 -3.96 7.51
C GLU A 131 1.58 -3.08 6.40
N MET A 132 2.38 -2.82 5.36
CA MET A 132 1.95 -1.97 4.24
C MET A 132 1.06 -2.72 3.26
N LEU A 133 1.25 -4.03 3.10
CA LEU A 133 0.43 -4.89 2.23
C LEU A 133 -0.82 -5.44 2.93
N ALA A 134 -0.74 -5.68 4.25
CA ALA A 134 -1.83 -6.20 5.08
C ALA A 134 -2.11 -5.30 6.29
N PRO A 135 -2.47 -4.01 6.10
CA PRO A 135 -2.75 -3.13 7.23
C PRO A 135 -3.96 -3.61 8.03
N GLY A 136 -3.86 -3.54 9.37
CA GLY A 136 -4.88 -4.03 10.28
C GLY A 136 -5.06 -5.55 10.25
N THR A 137 -4.01 -6.31 9.91
CA THR A 137 -4.00 -7.78 9.82
C THR A 137 -4.92 -8.39 8.76
N HIS A 138 -5.45 -7.56 7.84
CA HIS A 138 -6.24 -8.02 6.70
C HIS A 138 -5.43 -7.94 5.41
N PRO A 139 -5.13 -9.08 4.74
CA PRO A 139 -4.39 -9.10 3.48
C PRO A 139 -5.24 -8.59 2.31
N GLY A 140 -4.61 -8.36 1.15
CA GLY A 140 -5.30 -7.90 -0.06
C GLY A 140 -5.48 -6.39 -0.15
N ARG A 141 -4.43 -5.61 0.17
CA ARG A 141 -4.44 -4.18 -0.20
C ARG A 141 -4.38 -4.03 -1.72
N LEU A 142 -5.14 -3.08 -2.27
CA LEU A 142 -5.02 -2.73 -3.68
C LEU A 142 -3.62 -2.18 -3.96
N THR A 143 -2.83 -2.92 -4.74
CA THR A 143 -1.44 -2.58 -5.03
C THR A 143 -1.20 -2.45 -6.52
N ILE A 144 -0.52 -1.37 -6.91
CA ILE A 144 -0.05 -1.10 -8.26
C ILE A 144 1.46 -1.27 -8.24
N TRP A 145 1.99 -2.10 -9.13
CA TRP A 145 3.40 -2.45 -9.22
C TRP A 145 4.03 -1.81 -10.45
N THR A 146 5.22 -1.23 -10.33
CA THR A 146 6.02 -0.91 -11.52
C THR A 146 6.75 -2.16 -12.03
N GLU A 147 7.06 -2.20 -13.33
CA GLU A 147 7.86 -3.28 -13.92
C GLU A 147 9.20 -3.48 -13.18
N SER A 148 9.89 -2.38 -12.86
CA SER A 148 11.12 -2.38 -12.07
C SER A 148 10.93 -2.99 -10.67
N ALA A 149 9.80 -2.71 -10.01
CA ALA A 149 9.50 -3.24 -8.69
C ALA A 149 9.29 -4.74 -8.71
N VAL A 150 8.58 -5.26 -9.73
CA VAL A 150 8.35 -6.71 -9.88
C VAL A 150 9.67 -7.46 -10.06
N LYS A 151 10.57 -6.94 -10.91
CA LYS A 151 11.91 -7.54 -11.14
C LYS A 151 12.72 -7.60 -9.84
N LYS A 152 12.79 -6.50 -9.08
CA LYS A 152 13.49 -6.46 -7.79
C LYS A 152 12.92 -7.43 -6.75
N ILE A 153 11.60 -7.68 -6.77
CA ILE A 153 10.96 -8.60 -5.83
C ILE A 153 11.24 -10.05 -6.22
N ALA A 154 11.29 -10.35 -7.51
CA ALA A 154 11.68 -11.67 -8.00
C ALA A 154 13.12 -12.02 -7.56
N GLU A 155 14.06 -11.10 -7.75
CA GLU A 155 15.47 -11.26 -7.32
C GLU A 155 15.62 -11.45 -5.80
N LYS A 156 14.75 -10.82 -5.00
CA LYS A 156 14.74 -10.99 -3.53
C LYS A 156 14.03 -12.25 -3.06
N GLY A 157 13.27 -12.88 -3.94
CA GLY A 157 12.48 -14.07 -3.68
C GLY A 157 13.33 -15.34 -3.68
N GLU A 158 14.42 -15.35 -4.46
CA GLU A 158 15.49 -16.35 -4.48
C GLU A 158 16.32 -16.30 -3.17
#